data_AF-A0AAE9S0D9-F1
#
_entry.id   AF-A0AAE9S0D9-F1
#
_cell.length_a   1.000
_cell.length_b   1.000
_cell.length_c   1.000
_cell.angle_alpha   90.00
_cell.angle_beta   90.00
_cell.angle_gamma   90.00
#
_symmetry.space_group_name_H-M   'P 1'
#
loop_
_entity.id
_entity.type
_entity.pdbx_description
1 polymer ?
#
loop_
_entity_poly.entity_id
_entity_poly.type
_entity_poly.pdbx_seq_one_letter_code
_entity_poly.pdbx_strand_id
1 'polypeptide(L)'
;MTIEILMIVGFCLAAYSIVGNDVPQTLGTFISSNAHRPWWVLWLYTSSILVVVLLYGWFASGTGDASYGRLETIPFPETGITWLYIVPPILLIILTKYGIPVSTTFLVLTIFSPSSLSAMLTKSMMGYAVAFVVAILVYRFVMKGISIYLSKTRHKEPSHIWIGLQWVSTAFLWSQWLIQDLANIFVYVPRQVPFEFLIFGILVFVVLLGWIFYRRGGTIQNIIDTKTGVADIRSATIIDFMYAIILLVFKEWSNIPMSTTWVFLGLLAGREFALSMHLAEVNKYRTSRNVSKDAMKLMFGLAISVLLATGFPWLYQHISG
;
A
#
# COMPACT_ATOMS: atom_id res chain seq x y z
N MET A 1 -13.19 -2.60 26.98
CA MET A 1 -14.15 -3.02 25.94
C MET A 1 -13.82 -4.46 25.59
N THR A 2 -14.78 -5.39 25.64
CA THR A 2 -14.55 -6.81 25.29
C THR A 2 -14.44 -6.94 23.77
N ILE A 3 -13.50 -7.75 23.28
CA ILE A 3 -13.35 -7.98 21.84
C ILE A 3 -14.45 -8.93 21.37
N GLU A 4 -15.26 -8.48 20.44
CA GLU A 4 -16.38 -9.23 19.88
C GLU A 4 -15.96 -10.07 18.67
N ILE A 5 -16.73 -11.11 18.36
CA ILE A 5 -16.47 -12.01 17.23
C ILE A 5 -16.41 -11.23 15.90
N LEU A 6 -17.32 -10.27 15.69
CA LEU A 6 -17.35 -9.47 14.47
C LEU A 6 -16.13 -8.56 14.33
N MET A 7 -15.51 -8.15 15.44
CA MET A 7 -14.26 -7.39 15.42
C MET A 7 -13.10 -8.28 14.96
N ILE A 8 -13.01 -9.50 15.46
CA ILE A 8 -11.99 -10.48 15.04
C ILE A 8 -12.17 -10.83 13.55
N VAL A 9 -13.41 -11.12 13.14
CA VAL A 9 -13.73 -11.45 11.74
C VAL A 9 -13.42 -10.26 10.83
N GLY A 10 -13.86 -9.05 11.20
CA GLY A 10 -13.59 -7.82 10.47
C GLY A 10 -12.09 -7.55 10.35
N PHE A 11 -11.34 -7.67 11.45
CA PHE A 11 -9.89 -7.53 11.47
C PHE A 11 -9.19 -8.54 10.56
N CYS A 12 -9.54 -9.82 10.65
CA CYS A 12 -8.94 -10.87 9.81
C CYS A 12 -9.25 -10.68 8.31
N LEU A 13 -10.48 -10.31 7.98
CA LEU A 13 -10.87 -10.03 6.59
C LEU A 13 -10.18 -8.76 6.06
N ALA A 14 -10.14 -7.71 6.87
CA ALA A 14 -9.42 -6.47 6.53
C ALA A 14 -7.92 -6.77 6.35
N ALA A 15 -7.30 -7.51 7.25
CA ALA A 15 -5.91 -7.94 7.13
C ALA A 15 -5.67 -8.72 5.83
N TYR A 16 -6.45 -9.78 5.57
CA TYR A 16 -6.30 -10.58 4.34
C TYR A 16 -6.47 -9.75 3.06
N SER A 17 -7.49 -8.90 3.02
CA SER A 17 -7.85 -8.13 1.84
C SER A 17 -6.89 -6.98 1.56
N ILE A 18 -6.50 -6.21 2.58
CA ILE A 18 -5.62 -5.05 2.48
C ILE A 18 -4.19 -5.50 2.20
N VAL A 19 -3.68 -6.49 2.96
CA VAL A 19 -2.35 -7.07 2.71
C VAL A 19 -2.29 -7.65 1.29
N GLY A 20 -3.36 -8.31 0.84
CA GLY A 20 -3.45 -8.87 -0.50
C GLY A 20 -3.42 -7.83 -1.63
N ASN A 21 -3.96 -6.63 -1.40
CA ASN A 21 -3.98 -5.56 -2.40
C ASN A 21 -2.69 -4.73 -2.37
N ASP A 22 -2.24 -4.34 -1.20
CA ASP A 22 -1.27 -3.27 -1.01
C ASP A 22 0.17 -3.77 -0.84
N VAL A 23 0.37 -5.00 -0.33
CA VAL A 23 1.73 -5.58 -0.24
C VAL A 23 2.37 -5.75 -1.60
N PRO A 24 1.69 -6.27 -2.64
CA PRO A 24 2.28 -6.30 -3.98
C PRO A 24 2.58 -4.90 -4.53
N GLN A 25 1.83 -3.87 -4.16
CA GLN A 25 2.10 -2.49 -4.57
C GLN A 25 3.34 -1.92 -3.87
N THR A 26 3.56 -2.29 -2.60
CA THR A 26 4.64 -1.74 -1.78
C THR A 26 5.93 -2.56 -1.89
N LEU A 27 5.83 -3.89 -1.83
CA LEU A 27 6.95 -4.83 -1.87
C LEU A 27 7.15 -5.45 -3.25
N GLY A 28 6.35 -5.08 -4.26
CA GLY A 28 6.42 -5.72 -5.58
C GLY A 28 7.76 -5.52 -6.28
N THR A 29 8.40 -4.36 -6.11
CA THR A 29 9.76 -4.09 -6.59
C THR A 29 10.79 -4.98 -5.90
N PHE A 30 10.65 -5.21 -4.59
CA PHE A 30 11.48 -6.13 -3.81
C PHE A 30 11.29 -7.58 -4.28
N ILE A 31 10.04 -8.02 -4.45
CA ILE A 31 9.68 -9.36 -4.95
C ILE A 31 10.27 -9.58 -6.35
N SER A 32 10.10 -8.60 -7.26
CA SER A 32 10.55 -8.70 -8.65
C SER A 32 12.09 -8.72 -8.75
N SER A 33 12.77 -7.81 -8.06
CA SER A 33 14.24 -7.71 -8.10
C SER A 33 14.97 -8.81 -7.32
N ASN A 34 14.31 -9.46 -6.37
CA ASN A 34 14.85 -10.57 -5.58
C ASN A 34 14.21 -11.93 -5.93
N ALA A 35 13.55 -12.07 -7.08
CA ALA A 35 12.83 -13.29 -7.48
C ALA A 35 13.70 -14.56 -7.60
N HIS A 36 15.03 -14.39 -7.68
CA HIS A 36 16.02 -15.47 -7.66
C HIS A 36 16.26 -16.05 -6.25
N ARG A 37 15.88 -15.32 -5.20
CA ARG A 37 16.05 -15.75 -3.81
C ARG A 37 14.88 -16.61 -3.37
N PRO A 38 15.10 -17.51 -2.40
CA PRO A 38 14.00 -18.25 -1.79
C PRO A 38 12.98 -17.29 -1.16
N TRP A 39 11.69 -17.55 -1.40
CA TRP A 39 10.60 -16.68 -0.91
C TRP A 39 10.64 -16.52 0.61
N TRP A 40 11.07 -17.55 1.35
CA TRP A 40 11.12 -17.55 2.81
C TRP A 40 12.15 -16.54 3.35
N VAL A 41 13.21 -16.24 2.60
CA VAL A 41 14.22 -15.23 2.97
C VAL A 41 13.60 -13.83 2.91
N LEU A 42 12.86 -13.53 1.84
CA LEU A 42 12.16 -12.25 1.67
C LEU A 42 11.04 -12.09 2.71
N TRP A 43 10.33 -13.19 2.98
CA TRP A 43 9.30 -13.26 4.00
C TRP A 43 9.83 -13.02 5.41
N LEU A 44 10.91 -13.69 5.83
CA LEU A 44 11.48 -13.50 7.17
C LEU A 44 11.95 -12.06 7.37
N TYR A 45 12.61 -11.49 6.36
CA TYR A 45 13.07 -10.11 6.40
C TYR A 45 11.90 -9.12 6.60
N THR A 46 10.89 -9.21 5.75
CA THR A 46 9.75 -8.27 5.79
C THR A 46 8.84 -8.49 7.00
N SER A 47 8.74 -9.73 7.48
CA SER A 47 8.05 -10.06 8.73
C SER A 47 8.76 -9.49 9.95
N SER A 48 10.11 -9.54 9.99
CA SER A 48 10.87 -8.96 11.10
C SER A 48 10.62 -7.45 11.23
N ILE A 49 10.58 -6.72 10.11
CA ILE A 49 10.28 -5.29 10.08
C ILE A 49 8.84 -5.04 10.55
N LEU A 50 7.88 -5.84 10.08
CA LEU A 50 6.48 -5.74 10.51
C LEU A 50 6.34 -5.90 12.02
N VAL A 51 6.98 -6.90 12.60
CA VAL A 51 6.97 -7.14 14.06
C VAL A 51 7.55 -5.94 14.81
N VAL A 52 8.70 -5.43 14.37
CA VAL A 52 9.36 -4.29 15.01
C VAL A 52 8.48 -3.04 14.94
N VAL A 53 7.91 -2.73 13.78
CA VAL A 53 7.05 -1.56 13.59
C VAL A 53 5.79 -1.68 14.47
N LEU A 54 5.09 -2.81 14.46
CA LEU A 54 3.88 -2.97 15.27
C LEU A 54 4.15 -2.89 16.77
N LEU A 55 5.19 -3.57 17.26
CA LEU A 55 5.57 -3.50 18.66
C LEU A 55 5.99 -2.08 19.04
N TYR A 56 6.83 -1.44 18.23
CA TYR A 56 7.27 -0.07 18.48
C TYR A 56 6.10 0.91 18.51
N GLY A 57 5.19 0.86 17.53
CA GLY A 57 3.99 1.71 17.50
C GLY A 57 3.14 1.55 18.76
N TRP A 58 2.85 0.30 19.13
CA TRP A 58 2.07 -0.03 20.32
C TRP A 58 2.73 0.49 21.61
N PHE A 59 4.03 0.23 21.80
CA PHE A 59 4.76 0.67 23.00
C PHE A 59 4.95 2.19 23.04
N ALA A 60 5.37 2.81 21.92
CA ALA A 60 5.66 4.24 21.87
C ALA A 60 4.39 5.10 21.99
N SER A 61 3.21 4.56 21.66
CA SER A 61 1.93 5.26 21.86
C SER A 61 1.61 5.55 23.32
N GLY A 62 2.21 4.82 24.28
CA GLY A 62 1.89 4.90 25.71
C GLY A 62 0.48 4.45 26.10
N THR A 63 -0.40 4.19 25.13
CA THR A 63 -1.83 3.89 25.30
C THR A 63 -2.23 2.55 24.68
N GLY A 64 -1.30 1.88 24.00
CA GLY A 64 -1.54 0.61 23.32
C GLY A 64 -2.19 0.78 21.93
N ASP A 65 -1.98 1.90 21.26
CA ASP A 65 -2.40 2.13 19.88
C ASP A 65 -1.30 1.72 18.89
N ALA A 66 -1.65 0.86 17.93
CA ALA A 66 -0.75 0.42 16.86
C ALA A 66 -0.93 1.21 15.55
N SER A 67 -1.82 2.23 15.53
CA SER A 67 -2.17 2.98 14.32
C SER A 67 -1.39 4.28 14.12
N TYR A 68 -0.41 4.60 14.97
CA TYR A 68 0.43 5.80 14.86
C TYR A 68 -0.38 7.11 14.75
N GLY A 69 -1.48 7.22 15.50
CA GLY A 69 -2.33 8.42 15.52
C GLY A 69 -3.20 8.61 14.26
N ARG A 70 -3.14 7.69 13.29
CA ARG A 70 -3.92 7.77 12.04
C ARG A 70 -5.42 7.59 12.25
N LEU A 71 -5.81 7.03 13.40
CA LEU A 71 -7.20 6.79 13.77
C LEU A 71 -7.75 7.84 14.74
N GLU A 72 -7.01 8.91 15.07
CA GLU A 72 -7.47 10.00 15.94
C GLU A 72 -8.71 10.71 15.37
N THR A 73 -8.77 10.88 14.04
CA THR A 73 -9.90 11.53 13.36
C THR A 73 -11.03 10.55 13.01
N ILE A 74 -10.87 9.25 13.30
CA ILE A 74 -11.82 8.19 12.92
C ILE A 74 -12.42 7.59 14.19
N PRO A 75 -13.69 7.92 14.50
CA PRO A 75 -14.32 7.43 15.71
C PRO A 75 -14.48 5.90 15.64
N PHE A 76 -14.32 5.25 16.80
CA PHE A 76 -14.73 3.86 16.93
C PHE A 76 -16.26 3.81 17.10
N PRO A 77 -16.99 2.95 16.38
CA PRO A 77 -18.46 2.92 16.45
C PRO A 77 -18.97 2.61 17.86
N GLU A 78 -19.88 3.43 18.39
CA GLU A 78 -20.45 3.26 19.75
C GLU A 78 -21.26 1.96 19.89
N THR A 79 -21.92 1.53 18.82
CA THR A 79 -22.71 0.29 18.76
C THR A 79 -21.88 -0.96 18.45
N GLY A 80 -20.55 -0.82 18.41
CA GLY A 80 -19.65 -1.91 18.03
C GLY A 80 -19.60 -2.16 16.51
N ILE A 81 -18.89 -3.20 16.12
CA ILE A 81 -18.70 -3.57 14.71
C ILE A 81 -19.91 -4.40 14.26
N THR A 82 -20.75 -3.80 13.41
CA THR A 82 -21.86 -4.49 12.74
C THR A 82 -21.42 -5.18 11.44
N TRP A 83 -22.30 -5.98 10.84
CA TRP A 83 -22.05 -6.64 9.55
C TRP A 83 -21.74 -5.66 8.41
N LEU A 84 -22.16 -4.40 8.53
CA LEU A 84 -21.88 -3.34 7.57
C LEU A 84 -20.38 -3.17 7.31
N TYR A 85 -19.59 -3.20 8.37
CA TYR A 85 -18.14 -2.98 8.30
C TYR A 85 -17.38 -4.16 7.69
N ILE A 86 -18.00 -5.32 7.55
CA ILE A 86 -17.39 -6.53 6.98
C ILE A 86 -17.47 -6.54 5.44
N VAL A 87 -18.42 -5.81 4.87
CA VAL A 87 -18.64 -5.78 3.41
C VAL A 87 -17.45 -5.20 2.62
N PRO A 88 -16.81 -4.09 3.03
CA PRO A 88 -15.69 -3.53 2.27
C PRO A 88 -14.50 -4.48 2.13
N PRO A 89 -14.02 -5.16 3.19
CA PRO A 89 -13.01 -6.21 3.06
C PRO A 89 -13.38 -7.32 2.06
N ILE A 90 -14.63 -7.79 2.06
CA ILE A 90 -15.08 -8.83 1.11
C ILE A 90 -15.00 -8.34 -0.33
N LEU A 91 -15.47 -7.12 -0.60
CA LEU A 91 -15.41 -6.53 -1.93
C LEU A 91 -13.96 -6.31 -2.38
N LEU A 92 -13.08 -5.91 -1.46
CA LEU A 92 -11.66 -5.78 -1.74
C LEU A 92 -11.01 -7.11 -2.15
N ILE A 93 -11.41 -8.23 -1.53
CA ILE A 93 -10.94 -9.57 -1.93
C ILE A 93 -11.33 -9.85 -3.39
N ILE A 94 -12.57 -9.57 -3.75
CA ILE A 94 -13.08 -9.78 -5.11
C ILE A 94 -12.29 -8.93 -6.11
N LEU A 95 -12.16 -7.63 -5.85
CA LEU A 95 -11.44 -6.70 -6.74
C LEU A 95 -9.95 -7.06 -6.88
N THR A 96 -9.31 -7.47 -5.78
CA THR A 96 -7.91 -7.92 -5.76
C THR A 96 -7.72 -9.17 -6.61
N LYS A 97 -8.68 -10.11 -6.60
CA LYS A 97 -8.64 -11.33 -7.43
C LYS A 97 -8.59 -11.00 -8.92
N TYR A 98 -9.30 -9.95 -9.35
CA TYR A 98 -9.28 -9.45 -10.73
C TYR A 98 -8.07 -8.55 -11.05
N GLY A 99 -7.16 -8.32 -10.10
CA GLY A 99 -5.99 -7.47 -10.31
C GLY A 99 -6.34 -5.99 -10.50
N ILE A 100 -7.42 -5.54 -9.84
CA ILE A 100 -7.81 -4.13 -9.79
C ILE A 100 -7.15 -3.52 -8.53
N PRO A 101 -6.23 -2.55 -8.68
CA PRO A 101 -5.71 -1.80 -7.55
C PRO A 101 -6.81 -0.88 -7.01
N VAL A 102 -7.08 -0.94 -5.71
CA VAL A 102 -8.16 -0.20 -5.06
C VAL A 102 -7.59 0.53 -3.87
N SER A 103 -8.06 1.75 -3.62
CA SER A 103 -7.74 2.45 -2.39
C SER A 103 -8.43 1.77 -1.21
N THR A 104 -7.67 0.99 -0.46
CA THR A 104 -8.13 0.30 0.75
C THR A 104 -8.63 1.29 1.79
N THR A 105 -7.92 2.41 1.93
CA THR A 105 -8.28 3.58 2.73
C THR A 105 -9.70 4.07 2.41
N PHE A 106 -10.05 4.28 1.14
CA PHE A 106 -11.40 4.76 0.79
C PHE A 106 -12.47 3.73 1.01
N LEU A 107 -12.19 2.48 0.63
CA LEU A 107 -13.17 1.43 0.70
C LEU A 107 -13.54 1.10 2.15
N VAL A 108 -12.55 1.04 3.06
CA VAL A 108 -12.75 0.66 4.46
C VAL A 108 -13.09 1.87 5.33
N LEU A 109 -12.21 2.87 5.41
CA LEU A 109 -12.33 3.93 6.41
C LEU A 109 -13.53 4.86 6.16
N THR A 110 -14.02 4.96 4.92
CA THR A 110 -15.20 5.79 4.64
C THR A 110 -16.46 5.24 5.30
N ILE A 111 -16.58 3.92 5.50
CA ILE A 111 -17.73 3.37 6.23
C ILE A 111 -17.65 3.75 7.72
N PHE A 112 -16.44 3.84 8.28
CA PHE A 112 -16.22 4.28 9.66
C PHE A 112 -16.37 5.80 9.84
N SER A 113 -16.04 6.58 8.82
CA SER A 113 -16.13 8.04 8.86
C SER A 113 -16.50 8.61 7.48
N PRO A 114 -17.79 8.61 7.12
CA PRO A 114 -18.24 9.16 5.84
C PRO A 114 -17.89 10.65 5.67
N SER A 115 -17.87 11.41 6.76
CA SER A 115 -17.47 12.82 6.78
C SER A 115 -16.02 13.06 6.40
N SER A 116 -15.12 12.08 6.63
CA SER A 116 -13.70 12.18 6.29
C SER A 116 -13.41 11.93 4.81
N LEU A 117 -14.39 11.42 4.03
CA LEU A 117 -14.21 11.02 2.63
C LEU A 117 -13.61 12.14 1.77
N SER A 118 -14.18 13.33 1.85
CA SER A 118 -13.75 14.47 1.02
C SER A 118 -12.30 14.84 1.28
N ALA A 119 -11.91 14.96 2.56
CA ALA A 119 -10.55 15.29 2.96
C ALA A 119 -9.55 14.21 2.53
N MET A 120 -9.89 12.94 2.72
CA MET A 120 -9.06 11.82 2.29
C MET A 120 -8.93 11.77 0.76
N LEU A 121 -10.00 12.08 0.02
CA LEU A 121 -10.02 12.12 -1.44
C LEU A 121 -9.11 13.23 -1.98
N THR A 122 -9.27 14.46 -1.47
CA THR A 122 -8.41 15.59 -1.82
C THR A 122 -6.95 15.28 -1.52
N LYS A 123 -6.66 14.74 -0.32
CA LYS A 123 -5.30 14.37 0.08
C LYS A 123 -4.72 13.33 -0.87
N SER A 124 -5.45 12.27 -1.22
CA SER A 124 -4.93 11.21 -2.11
C SER A 124 -4.75 11.66 -3.56
N MET A 125 -5.65 12.51 -4.09
CA MET A 125 -5.48 13.11 -5.42
C MET A 125 -4.23 14.01 -5.46
N MET A 126 -4.02 14.81 -4.42
CA MET A 126 -2.79 15.60 -4.26
C MET A 126 -1.57 14.68 -4.15
N GLY A 127 -1.67 13.57 -3.41
CA GLY A 127 -0.63 12.55 -3.32
C GLY A 127 -0.22 11.99 -4.68
N TYR A 128 -1.19 11.62 -5.52
CA TYR A 128 -0.94 11.19 -6.90
C TYR A 128 -0.26 12.29 -7.71
N ALA A 129 -0.79 13.51 -7.70
CA ALA A 129 -0.28 14.61 -8.50
C ALA A 129 1.16 14.98 -8.12
N VAL A 130 1.44 15.09 -6.83
CA VAL A 130 2.78 15.35 -6.29
C VAL A 130 3.73 14.21 -6.68
N ALA A 131 3.35 12.96 -6.45
CA ALA A 131 4.19 11.81 -6.79
C ALA A 131 4.49 11.76 -8.30
N PHE A 132 3.49 12.01 -9.14
CA PHE A 132 3.64 12.05 -10.59
C PHE A 132 4.61 13.13 -11.06
N VAL A 133 4.42 14.37 -10.60
CA VAL A 133 5.26 15.50 -10.99
C VAL A 133 6.69 15.33 -10.46
N VAL A 134 6.85 14.99 -9.18
CA VAL A 134 8.16 14.74 -8.57
C VAL A 134 8.89 13.62 -9.29
N ALA A 135 8.20 12.52 -9.61
CA ALA A 135 8.79 11.43 -10.38
C ALA A 135 9.28 11.90 -11.76
N ILE A 136 8.49 12.69 -12.49
CA ILE A 136 8.93 13.25 -13.77
C ILE A 136 10.19 14.09 -13.61
N LEU A 137 10.19 15.04 -12.66
CA LEU A 137 11.30 15.96 -12.46
C LEU A 137 12.58 15.20 -12.07
N VAL A 138 12.48 14.32 -11.07
CA VAL A 138 13.63 13.55 -10.58
C VAL A 138 14.14 12.61 -11.67
N TYR A 139 13.28 11.86 -12.36
CA TYR A 139 13.74 10.93 -13.38
C TYR A 139 14.28 11.61 -14.64
N ARG A 140 13.75 12.78 -15.00
CA ARG A 140 14.18 13.52 -16.19
C ARG A 140 15.47 14.30 -15.96
N PHE A 141 15.64 14.93 -14.80
CA PHE A 141 16.75 15.85 -14.56
C PHE A 141 17.85 15.27 -13.70
N VAL A 142 17.51 14.46 -12.69
CA VAL A 142 18.49 13.87 -11.75
C VAL A 142 18.90 12.47 -12.21
N MET A 143 17.93 11.61 -12.49
CA MET A 143 18.20 10.19 -12.77
C MET A 143 18.48 9.90 -14.23
N LYS A 144 18.49 10.88 -15.14
CA LYS A 144 18.67 10.61 -16.58
C LYS A 144 19.97 9.86 -16.87
N GLY A 145 21.10 10.35 -16.34
CA GLY A 145 22.40 9.71 -16.53
C GLY A 145 22.46 8.31 -15.91
N ILE A 146 21.94 8.18 -14.68
CA ILE A 146 21.89 6.91 -13.96
C ILE A 146 21.00 5.91 -14.71
N SER A 147 19.80 6.30 -15.14
CA SER A 147 18.84 5.44 -15.85
C SER A 147 19.41 4.89 -17.16
N ILE A 148 20.14 5.73 -17.92
CA ILE A 148 20.84 5.29 -19.14
C ILE A 148 21.96 4.30 -18.80
N TYR A 149 22.74 4.58 -17.75
CA TYR A 149 23.80 3.67 -17.30
C TYR A 149 23.24 2.33 -16.82
N LEU A 150 22.16 2.34 -16.03
CA LEU A 150 21.49 1.15 -15.52
C LEU A 150 20.93 0.31 -16.68
N SER A 151 20.26 0.93 -17.65
CA SER A 151 19.76 0.26 -18.86
C SER A 151 20.89 -0.46 -19.61
N LYS A 152 22.01 0.23 -19.89
CA LYS A 152 23.17 -0.35 -20.60
C LYS A 152 23.88 -1.47 -19.84
N THR A 153 23.84 -1.44 -18.51
CA THR A 153 24.56 -2.39 -17.65
C THR A 153 23.65 -3.43 -17.02
N ARG A 154 22.40 -3.55 -17.49
CA ARG A 154 21.40 -4.47 -16.90
C ARG A 154 21.79 -5.94 -16.95
N HIS A 155 22.67 -6.32 -17.87
CA HIS A 155 23.21 -7.68 -17.99
C HIS A 155 24.34 -7.98 -17.01
N LYS A 156 24.88 -6.98 -16.32
CA LYS A 156 25.95 -7.15 -15.35
C LYS A 156 25.36 -7.43 -13.97
N GLU A 157 26.03 -8.28 -13.21
CA GLU A 157 25.65 -8.50 -11.83
C GLU A 157 25.81 -7.21 -11.00
N PRO A 158 24.79 -6.82 -10.23
CA PRO A 158 24.88 -5.66 -9.37
C PRO A 158 25.85 -5.94 -8.22
N SER A 159 26.60 -4.91 -7.80
CA SER A 159 27.50 -5.03 -6.65
C SER A 159 26.74 -5.32 -5.36
N HIS A 160 27.42 -5.93 -4.38
CA HIS A 160 26.84 -6.22 -3.06
C HIS A 160 26.31 -4.96 -2.34
N ILE A 161 26.88 -3.79 -2.62
CA ILE A 161 26.40 -2.52 -2.08
C ILE A 161 24.96 -2.24 -2.53
N TRP A 162 24.64 -2.47 -3.80
CA TRP A 162 23.28 -2.30 -4.31
C TRP A 162 22.29 -3.28 -3.70
N ILE A 163 22.75 -4.49 -3.35
CA ILE A 163 21.93 -5.45 -2.62
C ILE A 163 21.56 -4.89 -1.24
N GLY A 164 22.56 -4.40 -0.50
CA GLY A 164 22.33 -3.79 0.82
C GLY A 164 21.43 -2.56 0.75
N LEU A 165 21.71 -1.64 -0.19
CA LEU A 165 20.91 -0.43 -0.39
C LEU A 165 19.45 -0.76 -0.72
N GLN A 166 19.20 -1.74 -1.57
CA GLN A 166 17.84 -2.12 -1.94
C GLN A 166 17.07 -2.69 -0.76
N TRP A 167 17.71 -3.51 0.07
CA TRP A 167 17.08 -4.08 1.24
C TRP A 167 16.76 -3.01 2.27
N VAL A 168 17.67 -2.06 2.49
CA VAL A 168 17.44 -0.90 3.37
C VAL A 168 16.32 -0.01 2.83
N SER A 169 16.30 0.28 1.52
CA SER A 169 15.22 1.08 0.92
C SER A 169 13.87 0.37 1.01
N THR A 170 13.83 -0.95 0.84
CA THR A 170 12.62 -1.74 1.07
C THR A 170 12.17 -1.68 2.52
N ALA A 171 13.09 -1.81 3.49
CA ALA A 171 12.73 -1.69 4.91
C ALA A 171 12.16 -0.31 5.24
N PHE A 172 12.77 0.74 4.70
CA PHE A 172 12.29 2.10 4.86
C PHE A 172 10.89 2.25 4.25
N LEU A 173 10.68 1.86 2.99
CA LEU A 173 9.37 1.90 2.34
C LEU A 173 8.32 1.09 3.11
N TRP A 174 8.66 -0.14 3.49
CA TRP A 174 7.75 -1.05 4.18
C TRP A 174 7.31 -0.49 5.53
N SER A 175 8.24 0.09 6.29
CA SER A 175 7.91 0.78 7.54
C SER A 175 6.97 1.97 7.33
N GLN A 176 7.17 2.77 6.27
CA GLN A 176 6.31 3.93 5.99
C GLN A 176 4.90 3.50 5.58
N TRP A 177 4.79 2.43 4.78
CA TRP A 177 3.49 1.87 4.41
C TRP A 177 2.75 1.33 5.64
N LEU A 178 3.43 0.55 6.49
CA LEU A 178 2.82 0.02 7.72
C LEU A 178 2.27 1.15 8.60
N ILE A 179 3.06 2.21 8.80
CA ILE A 179 2.63 3.37 9.61
C ILE A 179 1.39 4.05 9.02
N GLN A 180 1.25 4.11 7.69
CA GLN A 180 0.13 4.78 7.02
C GLN A 180 -1.13 3.91 6.98
N ASP A 181 -1.00 2.62 6.62
CA ASP A 181 -2.13 1.78 6.24
C ASP A 181 -2.54 0.74 7.29
N LEU A 182 -1.75 0.51 8.35
CA LEU A 182 -2.21 -0.32 9.47
C LEU A 182 -3.50 0.21 10.10
N ALA A 183 -3.72 1.52 10.02
CA ALA A 183 -4.97 2.18 10.41
C ALA A 183 -6.20 1.52 9.78
N ASN A 184 -6.13 1.17 8.49
CA ASN A 184 -7.24 0.57 7.75
C ASN A 184 -7.62 -0.83 8.30
N ILE A 185 -6.75 -1.46 9.09
CA ILE A 185 -6.95 -2.80 9.64
C ILE A 185 -7.26 -2.72 11.14
N PHE A 186 -6.53 -1.87 11.89
CA PHE A 186 -6.77 -1.65 13.31
C PHE A 186 -8.03 -0.82 13.61
N VAL A 187 -8.68 -0.25 12.58
CA VAL A 187 -9.99 0.42 12.73
C VAL A 187 -11.07 -0.48 13.32
N TYR A 188 -10.97 -1.81 13.14
CA TYR A 188 -11.89 -2.82 13.64
C TYR A 188 -11.72 -3.16 15.14
N VAL A 189 -10.69 -2.63 15.78
CA VAL A 189 -10.25 -3.00 17.13
C VAL A 189 -10.26 -1.73 18.00
N PRO A 190 -10.45 -1.82 19.34
CA PRO A 190 -10.45 -0.64 20.19
C PRO A 190 -9.08 0.05 20.12
N ARG A 191 -9.06 1.37 20.33
CA ARG A 191 -7.82 2.17 20.27
C ARG A 191 -6.77 1.72 21.28
N GLN A 192 -7.21 1.18 22.41
CA GLN A 192 -6.36 0.46 23.36
C GLN A 192 -6.37 -1.02 23.00
N VAL A 193 -5.41 -1.44 22.17
CA VAL A 193 -5.31 -2.82 21.73
C VAL A 193 -4.69 -3.65 22.86
N PRO A 194 -5.36 -4.70 23.37
CA PRO A 194 -4.75 -5.60 24.35
C PRO A 194 -3.50 -6.27 23.77
N PHE A 195 -2.48 -6.49 24.60
CA PHE A 195 -1.21 -7.06 24.14
C PHE A 195 -1.40 -8.45 23.50
N GLU A 196 -2.30 -9.26 24.05
CA GLU A 196 -2.64 -10.57 23.49
C GLU A 196 -3.23 -10.46 22.08
N PHE A 197 -4.07 -9.44 21.84
CA PHE A 197 -4.62 -9.18 20.52
C PHE A 197 -3.57 -8.63 19.55
N LEU A 198 -2.62 -7.82 20.02
CA LEU A 198 -1.50 -7.37 19.21
C LEU A 198 -0.67 -8.57 18.71
N ILE A 199 -0.34 -9.51 19.59
CA ILE A 199 0.38 -10.73 19.22
C ILE A 199 -0.43 -11.57 18.22
N PHE A 200 -1.74 -11.72 18.45
CA PHE A 200 -2.63 -12.36 17.48
C PHE A 200 -2.59 -11.67 16.11
N GLY A 201 -2.69 -10.34 16.08
CA GLY A 201 -2.63 -9.55 14.86
C GLY A 201 -1.30 -9.71 14.12
N ILE A 202 -0.17 -9.67 14.84
CA ILE A 202 1.16 -9.92 14.29
C ILE A 202 1.22 -11.32 13.66
N LEU A 203 0.73 -12.36 14.34
CA LEU A 203 0.72 -13.72 13.80
C LEU A 203 -0.11 -13.81 12.51
N VAL A 204 -1.29 -13.19 12.47
CA VAL A 204 -2.12 -13.10 11.26
C VAL A 204 -1.32 -12.45 10.14
N PHE A 205 -0.70 -11.30 10.37
CA PHE A 205 0.11 -10.61 9.37
C PHE A 205 1.29 -11.44 8.86
N VAL A 206 2.04 -12.08 9.75
CA VAL A 206 3.19 -12.92 9.37
C VAL A 206 2.76 -14.09 8.48
N VAL A 207 1.63 -14.74 8.79
CA VAL A 207 1.07 -15.81 7.96
C VAL A 207 0.64 -15.27 6.59
N LEU A 208 -0.06 -14.13 6.55
CA LEU A 208 -0.50 -13.50 5.31
C LEU A 208 0.68 -13.07 4.43
N LEU A 209 1.73 -12.49 5.01
CA LEU A 209 2.96 -12.17 4.28
C LEU A 209 3.59 -13.43 3.71
N GLY A 210 3.66 -14.52 4.48
CA GLY A 210 4.17 -15.81 4.00
C GLY A 210 3.42 -16.29 2.76
N TRP A 211 2.09 -16.20 2.79
CA TRP A 211 1.23 -16.54 1.65
C TRP A 211 1.47 -15.64 0.43
N ILE A 212 1.67 -14.33 0.62
CA ILE A 212 1.95 -13.39 -0.48
C ILE A 212 3.33 -13.65 -1.11
N PHE A 213 4.37 -13.86 -0.31
CA PHE A 213 5.71 -14.18 -0.81
C PHE A 213 5.75 -15.54 -1.50
N TYR A 214 5.04 -16.54 -0.96
CA TYR A 214 4.90 -17.85 -1.61
C TYR A 214 4.27 -17.73 -3.01
N ARG A 215 3.25 -16.89 -3.17
CA ARG A 215 2.61 -16.61 -4.48
C ARG A 215 3.28 -15.50 -5.30
N ARG A 216 4.44 -15.00 -4.86
CA ARG A 216 5.18 -13.90 -5.51
C ARG A 216 4.30 -12.67 -5.84
N GLY A 217 3.46 -12.24 -4.90
CA GLY A 217 2.64 -11.04 -5.05
C GLY A 217 1.30 -11.21 -5.82
N GLY A 218 1.04 -12.36 -6.43
CA GLY A 218 -0.26 -12.68 -7.05
C GLY A 218 -0.64 -11.77 -8.24
N THR A 219 -1.94 -11.57 -8.48
CA THR A 219 -2.42 -10.88 -9.70
C THR A 219 -2.01 -9.41 -9.78
N ILE A 220 -1.95 -8.70 -8.63
CA ILE A 220 -1.57 -7.29 -8.58
C ILE A 220 -0.10 -7.09 -8.97
N GLN A 221 0.77 -8.07 -8.68
CA GLN A 221 2.19 -8.03 -9.04
C GLN A 221 2.43 -7.77 -10.53
N ASN A 222 1.53 -8.24 -11.40
CA ASN A 222 1.62 -8.00 -12.85
C ASN A 222 1.68 -6.50 -13.21
N ILE A 223 1.07 -5.63 -12.40
CA ILE A 223 1.15 -4.18 -12.61
C ILE A 223 2.60 -3.72 -12.48
N ILE A 224 3.32 -4.23 -11.48
CA ILE A 224 4.72 -3.90 -11.21
C ILE A 224 5.63 -4.56 -12.25
N ASP A 225 5.45 -5.84 -12.53
CA ASP A 225 6.34 -6.59 -13.44
C ASP A 225 6.30 -6.08 -14.89
N THR A 226 5.25 -5.36 -15.28
CA THR A 226 5.17 -4.70 -16.60
C THR A 226 5.96 -3.38 -16.69
N LYS A 227 6.48 -2.86 -15.57
CA LYS A 227 7.20 -1.58 -15.53
C LYS A 227 8.64 -1.73 -15.96
N THR A 228 9.18 -0.66 -16.55
CA THR A 228 10.52 -0.67 -17.13
C THR A 228 11.56 -0.88 -16.02
N GLY A 229 12.40 -1.90 -16.13
CA GLY A 229 13.60 -2.07 -15.28
C GLY A 229 13.36 -2.43 -13.81
N VAL A 230 12.14 -2.77 -13.37
CA VAL A 230 11.86 -3.08 -11.95
C VAL A 230 12.55 -4.34 -11.42
N ALA A 231 12.89 -5.29 -12.30
CA ALA A 231 13.64 -6.49 -11.94
C ALA A 231 15.12 -6.19 -11.66
N ASP A 232 15.63 -5.00 -12.02
CA ASP A 232 16.97 -4.57 -11.64
C ASP A 232 16.95 -4.00 -10.22
N ILE A 233 17.73 -4.61 -9.33
CA ILE A 233 17.83 -4.23 -7.92
C ILE A 233 18.20 -2.75 -7.73
N ARG A 234 18.97 -2.18 -8.66
CA ARG A 234 19.42 -0.78 -8.61
C ARG A 234 18.26 0.16 -8.89
N SER A 235 17.45 -0.17 -9.90
CA SER A 235 16.23 0.58 -10.19
C SER A 235 15.19 0.39 -9.08
N ALA A 236 15.04 -0.83 -8.55
CA ALA A 236 14.14 -1.10 -7.43
C ALA A 236 14.50 -0.24 -6.21
N THR A 237 15.80 -0.13 -5.88
CA THR A 237 16.30 0.73 -4.79
C THR A 237 15.80 2.16 -4.90
N ILE A 238 15.92 2.75 -6.10
CA ILE A 238 15.54 4.14 -6.35
C ILE A 238 14.02 4.31 -6.22
N ILE A 239 13.23 3.37 -6.77
CA ILE A 239 11.77 3.42 -6.69
C ILE A 239 11.34 3.34 -5.23
N ASP A 240 11.87 2.36 -4.48
CA ASP A 240 11.54 2.13 -3.07
C ASP A 240 11.84 3.38 -2.24
N PHE A 241 13.03 3.94 -2.41
CA PHE A 241 13.49 5.11 -1.66
C PHE A 241 12.65 6.37 -1.98
N MET A 242 12.37 6.62 -3.25
CA MET A 242 11.51 7.75 -3.65
C MET A 242 10.10 7.60 -3.09
N TYR A 243 9.54 6.38 -3.17
CA TYR A 243 8.20 6.14 -2.65
C TYR A 243 8.15 6.35 -1.14
N ALA A 244 9.12 5.81 -0.40
CA ALA A 244 9.21 5.96 1.04
C ALA A 244 9.30 7.43 1.48
N ILE A 245 10.10 8.25 0.77
CA ILE A 245 10.19 9.69 1.06
C ILE A 245 8.84 10.38 0.85
N ILE A 246 8.14 10.09 -0.25
CA ILE A 246 6.84 10.71 -0.52
C ILE A 246 5.85 10.33 0.59
N LEU A 247 5.81 9.06 1.00
CA LEU A 247 4.96 8.61 2.10
C LEU A 247 5.31 9.28 3.44
N LEU A 248 6.61 9.44 3.73
CA LEU A 248 7.09 10.13 4.93
C LEU A 248 6.66 11.61 4.94
N VAL A 249 6.81 12.33 3.83
CA VAL A 249 6.39 13.74 3.74
C VAL A 249 4.89 13.87 4.01
N PHE A 250 4.06 13.01 3.42
CA PHE A 250 2.62 13.05 3.67
C PHE A 250 2.20 12.58 5.06
N LYS A 251 3.01 11.71 5.69
CA LYS A 251 2.85 11.29 7.08
C LYS A 251 3.04 12.48 8.01
N GLU A 252 4.17 13.18 7.89
CA GLU A 252 4.55 14.29 8.79
C GLU A 252 3.68 15.53 8.58
N TRP A 253 3.19 15.75 7.35
CA TRP A 253 2.36 16.93 7.06
C TRP A 253 0.94 16.83 7.64
N SER A 254 0.36 15.63 7.75
CA SER A 254 -1.03 15.49 8.21
C SER A 254 -1.33 14.08 8.71
N ASN A 255 -2.09 13.98 9.82
CA ASN A 255 -2.56 12.73 10.41
C ASN A 255 -3.72 12.07 9.63
N ILE A 256 -4.37 12.79 8.70
CA ILE A 256 -5.47 12.25 7.90
C ILE A 256 -4.95 11.08 7.04
N PRO A 257 -5.59 9.89 7.08
CA PRO A 257 -5.20 8.77 6.24
C PRO A 257 -5.27 9.12 4.74
N MET A 258 -4.26 8.69 3.99
CA MET A 258 -4.14 8.88 2.56
C MET A 258 -4.11 7.51 1.87
N SER A 259 -4.63 7.42 0.66
CA SER A 259 -4.44 6.24 -0.17
C SER A 259 -3.01 6.14 -0.71
N THR A 260 -2.26 5.17 -0.20
CA THR A 260 -0.91 4.88 -0.68
C THR A 260 -0.90 4.32 -2.10
N THR A 261 -1.97 3.63 -2.52
CA THR A 261 -2.21 3.18 -3.92
C THR A 261 -2.14 4.32 -4.93
N TRP A 262 -2.73 5.49 -4.60
CA TRP A 262 -2.73 6.66 -5.49
C TRP A 262 -1.32 7.23 -5.63
N VAL A 263 -0.59 7.36 -4.52
CA VAL A 263 0.80 7.81 -4.53
C VAL A 263 1.68 6.87 -5.36
N PHE A 264 1.52 5.55 -5.16
CA PHE A 264 2.26 4.53 -5.88
C PHE A 264 2.05 4.62 -7.39
N LEU A 265 0.79 4.64 -7.84
CA LEU A 265 0.46 4.71 -9.25
C LEU A 265 0.92 6.04 -9.87
N GLY A 266 0.83 7.15 -9.14
CA GLY A 266 1.36 8.45 -9.56
C GLY A 266 2.87 8.41 -9.78
N LEU A 267 3.62 7.87 -8.81
CA LEU A 267 5.08 7.70 -8.89
C LEU A 267 5.47 6.84 -10.11
N LEU A 268 4.85 5.68 -10.28
CA LEU A 268 5.13 4.80 -11.42
C LEU A 268 4.78 5.45 -12.75
N ALA A 269 3.64 6.12 -12.85
CA ALA A 269 3.21 6.82 -14.04
C ALA A 269 4.21 7.92 -14.45
N GLY A 270 4.59 8.79 -13.51
CA GLY A 270 5.53 9.87 -13.78
C GLY A 270 6.92 9.34 -14.16
N ARG A 271 7.38 8.29 -13.48
CA ARG A 271 8.63 7.57 -13.80
C ARG A 271 8.61 7.01 -15.21
N GLU A 272 7.61 6.22 -15.58
CA GLU A 272 7.55 5.59 -16.91
C GLU A 272 7.51 6.65 -18.02
N PHE A 273 6.75 7.74 -17.83
CA PHE A 273 6.76 8.86 -18.77
C PHE A 273 8.16 9.47 -18.89
N ALA A 274 8.83 9.76 -17.79
CA ALA A 274 10.17 10.32 -17.82
C ALA A 274 11.17 9.38 -18.51
N LEU A 275 11.14 8.08 -18.22
CA LEU A 275 11.98 7.07 -18.88
C LEU A 275 11.72 7.02 -20.38
N SER A 276 10.44 7.06 -20.82
CA SER A 276 10.08 7.07 -22.24
C SER A 276 10.57 8.32 -23.01
N MET A 277 10.96 9.38 -22.30
CA MET A 277 11.52 10.58 -22.92
C MET A 277 13.01 10.46 -23.22
N HIS A 278 13.76 9.58 -22.55
CA HIS A 278 15.22 9.53 -22.68
C HIS A 278 15.83 8.12 -22.83
N LEU A 279 15.06 7.05 -22.64
CA LEU A 279 15.47 5.68 -22.98
C LEU A 279 14.90 5.29 -24.34
N ALA A 280 15.78 5.01 -25.31
CA ALA A 280 15.38 4.67 -26.68
C ALA A 280 14.57 3.36 -26.77
N GLU A 281 14.81 2.42 -25.86
CA GLU A 281 14.09 1.14 -25.78
C GLU A 281 12.66 1.26 -25.25
N VAL A 282 12.32 2.39 -24.61
CA VAL A 282 11.02 2.59 -23.97
C VAL A 282 10.07 3.32 -24.92
N ASN A 283 9.03 2.61 -25.38
CA ASN A 283 8.06 3.16 -26.32
C ASN A 283 7.05 4.09 -25.61
N LYS A 284 6.95 5.35 -26.07
CA LYS A 284 6.05 6.38 -25.53
C LYS A 284 4.56 6.02 -25.64
N TYR A 285 4.13 5.44 -26.75
CA TYR A 285 2.73 5.03 -26.96
C TYR A 285 2.36 3.85 -26.05
N ARG A 286 3.24 2.86 -25.93
CA ARG A 286 3.06 1.74 -24.99
C ARG A 286 2.99 2.24 -23.55
N THR A 287 3.88 3.17 -23.19
CA THR A 287 3.91 3.81 -21.87
C THR A 287 2.60 4.51 -21.56
N SER A 288 2.16 5.42 -22.43
CA SER A 288 0.90 6.14 -22.28
C SER A 288 -0.28 5.18 -22.16
N ARG A 289 -0.36 4.16 -23.03
CA ARG A 289 -1.42 3.14 -22.97
C ARG A 289 -1.43 2.37 -21.65
N ASN A 290 -0.26 1.97 -21.15
CA ASN A 290 -0.15 1.21 -19.90
C ASN A 290 -0.53 2.07 -18.69
N VAL A 291 -0.01 3.30 -18.61
CA VAL A 291 -0.34 4.24 -17.54
C VAL A 291 -1.83 4.57 -17.54
N SER A 292 -2.43 4.85 -18.71
CA SER A 292 -3.86 5.11 -18.82
C SER A 292 -4.70 3.90 -18.40
N LYS A 293 -4.28 2.67 -18.72
CA LYS A 293 -4.97 1.45 -18.25
C LYS A 293 -4.96 1.34 -16.72
N ASP A 294 -3.83 1.63 -16.09
CA ASP A 294 -3.73 1.57 -14.63
C ASP A 294 -4.56 2.69 -13.96
N ALA A 295 -4.52 3.90 -14.52
CA ALA A 295 -5.35 5.02 -14.07
C ALA A 295 -6.85 4.72 -14.22
N MET A 296 -7.29 4.12 -15.33
CA MET A 296 -8.69 3.72 -15.51
C MET A 296 -9.12 2.67 -14.48
N LYS A 297 -8.28 1.68 -14.19
CA LYS A 297 -8.57 0.69 -13.14
C LYS A 297 -8.68 1.34 -11.77
N LEU A 298 -7.79 2.29 -11.45
CA LEU A 298 -7.83 3.05 -10.21
C LEU A 298 -9.12 3.87 -10.08
N MET A 299 -9.51 4.58 -11.14
CA MET A 299 -10.74 5.38 -11.18
C MET A 299 -11.98 4.50 -11.04
N PHE A 300 -11.99 3.32 -11.67
CA PHE A 300 -13.05 2.33 -11.50
C PHE A 300 -13.13 1.83 -10.04
N GLY A 301 -11.99 1.51 -9.42
CA GLY A 301 -11.92 1.15 -8.01
C GLY A 301 -12.43 2.26 -7.07
N LEU A 302 -12.09 3.53 -7.37
CA LEU A 302 -12.62 4.69 -6.65
C LEU A 302 -14.14 4.81 -6.82
N ALA A 303 -14.66 4.70 -8.05
CA ALA A 303 -16.09 4.79 -8.31
C ALA A 303 -16.87 3.75 -7.50
N ILE A 304 -16.40 2.50 -7.47
CA ILE A 304 -16.98 1.44 -6.63
C ILE A 304 -16.92 1.83 -5.15
N SER A 305 -15.77 2.33 -4.68
CA SER A 305 -15.58 2.70 -3.27
C SER A 305 -16.53 3.83 -2.85
N VAL A 306 -16.72 4.85 -3.69
CA VAL A 306 -17.64 5.98 -3.43
C VAL A 306 -19.10 5.54 -3.47
N LEU A 307 -19.47 4.68 -4.42
CA LEU A 307 -20.83 4.14 -4.51
C LEU A 307 -21.19 3.33 -3.26
N LEU A 308 -20.25 2.54 -2.73
CA LEU A 308 -20.45 1.79 -1.50
C LEU A 308 -20.50 2.71 -0.29
N ALA A 309 -19.54 3.62 -0.18
CA ALA A 309 -19.48 4.58 0.92
C ALA A 309 -20.78 5.38 1.09
N THR A 310 -21.43 5.75 -0.01
CA THR A 310 -22.65 6.57 0.01
C THR A 310 -23.93 5.73 -0.02
N GLY A 311 -23.97 4.66 -0.81
CA GLY A 311 -25.17 3.84 -0.98
C GLY A 311 -25.39 2.80 0.11
N PHE A 312 -24.32 2.27 0.70
CA PHE A 312 -24.41 1.16 1.64
C PHE A 312 -24.96 1.55 3.02
N PRO A 313 -24.59 2.71 3.60
CA PRO A 313 -25.25 3.22 4.81
C PRO A 313 -26.75 3.46 4.61
N TRP A 314 -27.15 3.98 3.45
CA TRP A 314 -28.57 4.18 3.11
C TRP A 314 -29.32 2.84 3.02
N LEU A 315 -28.73 1.84 2.34
CA LEU A 315 -29.31 0.50 2.23
C LEU A 315 -29.43 -0.18 3.60
N TYR A 316 -28.42 -0.03 4.45
CA TYR A 316 -28.41 -0.59 5.80
C TYR A 316 -29.55 -0.03 6.66
N GLN A 317 -29.79 1.29 6.60
CA GLN A 317 -30.90 1.92 7.31
C GLN A 317 -32.26 1.41 6.81
N HIS A 318 -32.40 1.10 5.52
CA HIS A 318 -33.64 0.55 4.95
C HIS A 318 -33.90 -0.92 5.31
N ILE A 319 -32.85 -1.72 5.51
CA ILE A 319 -32.97 -3.15 5.83
C ILE A 319 -33.06 -3.39 7.35
N SER A 320 -32.43 -2.52 8.14
CA SER A 320 -32.30 -2.69 9.60
C SER A 320 -33.29 -1.85 10.41
N GLY A 321 -34.06 -0.98 9.75
CA GLY A 321 -35.18 -0.22 10.32
C GLY A 321 -36.50 -0.90 10.03
#